data_AF-A0A8H4V358-F1
#
_entry.id   AF-A0A8H4V358-F1
#
_cell.length_a   1.000
_cell.length_b   1.000
_cell.length_c   1.000
_cell.angle_alpha   90.00
_cell.angle_beta   90.00
_cell.angle_gamma   90.00
#
_symmetry.space_group_name_H-M   'P 1'
#
loop_
_entity.id
_entity.type
_entity.pdbx_description
1 polymer ?
#
loop_
_entity_poly.entity_id
_entity_poly.type
_entity_poly.pdbx_seq_one_letter_code
_entity_poly.pdbx_strand_id
1 'polypeptide(L)'
;MDGLRGMRAWQWIFCLEGIASILVGIAAYFFVTDFPKEASWLTPEEKAFLTEKTRSDESHVAPVTFKDVVHYLSDIRSHLGAIMYFTIVVPIYAFSYFAATIIKALGYSTVETQLHTVPPFAAAFAYALIVAIWSDRVKLRFPFILASDALIIVGVALMLHYHGKNHFSAEYCGIVFITMGAFGGGAIIVCWILMNLHGHAQRGIGSAWTIGFGNAGGIVAVFLFLSKDAPNYTMGYWVLIGMVLLGVVSTFGYGALIWHEKRQALRSGNIEKANSLSY
;
A
#
# COMPACT_ATOMS: atom_id res chain seq x y z
N MET A 1 -19.36 19.21 -19.19
CA MET A 1 -20.07 18.67 -20.37
C MET A 1 -21.48 18.21 -19.99
N ASP A 2 -22.20 18.99 -19.16
CA ASP A 2 -23.55 18.60 -18.76
C ASP A 2 -24.54 18.92 -19.88
N GLY A 3 -25.40 17.96 -20.24
CA GLY A 3 -26.37 18.08 -21.34
C GLY A 3 -25.78 17.92 -22.75
N LEU A 4 -24.46 17.76 -22.89
CA LEU A 4 -23.83 17.55 -24.18
C LEU A 4 -24.20 16.17 -24.73
N ARG A 5 -24.85 16.12 -25.90
CA ARG A 5 -25.44 14.90 -26.52
C ARG A 5 -26.47 14.18 -25.64
N GLY A 6 -27.19 14.91 -24.79
CA GLY A 6 -28.21 14.33 -23.90
C GLY A 6 -27.64 13.52 -22.73
N MET A 7 -26.32 13.54 -22.53
CA MET A 7 -25.66 12.84 -21.45
C MET A 7 -25.38 13.78 -20.27
N ARG A 8 -25.55 13.26 -19.06
CA ARG A 8 -25.21 13.96 -17.81
C ARG A 8 -23.70 14.04 -17.68
N ALA A 9 -23.19 15.07 -17.00
CA ALA A 9 -21.76 15.28 -16.83
C ALA A 9 -20.99 14.06 -16.29
N TRP A 10 -21.58 13.29 -15.37
CA TRP A 10 -20.96 12.09 -14.79
C TRP A 10 -20.79 10.94 -15.81
N GLN A 11 -21.66 10.84 -16.82
CA GLN A 11 -21.57 9.80 -17.85
C GLN A 11 -20.37 10.05 -18.77
N TRP A 12 -20.12 11.33 -19.10
CA TRP A 12 -18.95 11.72 -19.89
C TRP A 12 -17.63 11.38 -19.19
N ILE A 13 -17.57 11.45 -17.86
CA ILE A 13 -16.39 11.05 -17.08
C ILE A 13 -16.07 9.57 -17.34
N PHE A 14 -17.06 8.67 -17.18
CA PHE A 14 -16.88 7.25 -17.45
C PHE A 14 -16.52 6.93 -18.90
N CYS A 15 -17.12 7.62 -19.87
CA CYS A 15 -16.80 7.41 -21.28
C CYS A 15 -15.34 7.78 -21.60
N LEU A 16 -14.87 8.94 -21.12
CA LEU A 16 -13.52 9.42 -21.40
C LEU A 16 -12.47 8.54 -20.70
N GLU A 17 -12.69 8.20 -19.44
CA GLU A 17 -11.81 7.32 -18.66
C GLU A 17 -11.78 5.89 -19.25
N GLY A 18 -12.94 5.38 -19.69
CA GLY A 18 -13.05 4.09 -20.36
C GLY A 18 -12.29 4.03 -21.68
N ILE A 19 -12.40 5.07 -22.52
CA ILE A 19 -11.64 5.17 -23.78
C ILE A 19 -10.15 5.20 -23.50
N ALA A 20 -9.69 6.01 -22.54
CA ALA A 20 -8.28 6.06 -22.17
C ALA A 20 -7.77 4.68 -21.72
N SER A 21 -8.55 3.97 -20.90
CA SER A 21 -8.22 2.62 -20.43
C SER A 21 -8.11 1.60 -21.58
N ILE A 22 -9.04 1.65 -22.55
CA ILE A 22 -9.00 0.80 -23.75
C ILE A 22 -7.73 1.07 -24.56
N LEU A 23 -7.36 2.33 -24.76
CA LEU A 23 -6.14 2.70 -25.48
C LEU A 23 -4.88 2.17 -24.79
N VAL A 24 -4.82 2.27 -23.46
CA VAL A 24 -3.71 1.68 -22.67
C VAL A 24 -3.69 0.16 -22.81
N GLY A 25 -4.84 -0.52 -22.78
CA GLY A 25 -4.92 -1.97 -22.98
C GLY A 25 -4.46 -2.42 -24.36
N ILE A 26 -4.84 -1.69 -25.41
CA ILE A 26 -4.36 -1.94 -26.79
C ILE A 26 -2.85 -1.74 -26.86
N ALA A 27 -2.33 -0.66 -26.28
CA ALA A 27 -0.88 -0.43 -26.24
C ALA A 27 -0.15 -1.54 -25.48
N ALA A 28 -0.66 -1.98 -24.33
CA ALA A 28 -0.06 -3.05 -23.55
C ALA A 28 0.08 -4.36 -24.34
N TYR A 29 -0.89 -4.71 -25.20
CA TYR A 29 -0.80 -5.89 -26.08
C TYR A 29 0.42 -5.85 -27.01
N PHE A 30 0.84 -4.66 -27.46
CA PHE A 30 2.00 -4.52 -28.35
C PHE A 30 3.33 -4.34 -27.62
N PHE A 31 3.32 -3.79 -26.39
CA PHE A 31 4.55 -3.43 -25.67
C PHE A 31 4.95 -4.41 -24.57
N VAL A 32 3.99 -5.11 -23.94
CA VAL A 32 4.27 -6.07 -22.87
C VAL A 32 4.71 -7.40 -23.47
N THR A 33 5.94 -7.81 -23.17
CA THR A 33 6.50 -9.11 -23.58
C THR A 33 6.89 -9.91 -22.35
N ASP A 34 6.67 -11.23 -22.39
CA ASP A 34 6.89 -12.11 -21.24
C ASP A 34 8.36 -12.16 -20.81
N PHE A 35 9.29 -12.14 -21.77
CA PHE A 35 10.72 -12.12 -21.49
C PHE A 35 11.44 -10.95 -22.16
N PRO A 36 12.46 -10.35 -21.51
CA PRO A 36 13.28 -9.29 -22.11
C PRO A 36 13.89 -9.69 -23.47
N LYS A 37 14.13 -10.99 -23.68
CA LYS A 37 14.68 -11.55 -24.92
C LYS A 37 13.72 -11.36 -26.11
N GLU A 38 12.42 -11.47 -25.85
CA GLU A 38 11.32 -11.42 -26.83
C GLU A 38 10.89 -9.98 -27.15
N ALA A 39 11.27 -9.01 -26.33
CA ALA A 39 11.00 -7.60 -26.56
C ALA A 39 11.64 -7.11 -27.86
N SER A 40 10.83 -6.77 -28.86
CA SER A 40 11.32 -6.24 -30.15
C SER A 40 11.87 -4.82 -30.04
N TRP A 41 11.52 -4.10 -28.97
CA TRP A 41 11.85 -2.69 -28.74
C TRP A 41 13.12 -2.47 -27.89
N LEU A 42 13.69 -3.52 -27.29
CA LEU A 42 14.93 -3.44 -26.51
C LEU A 42 16.18 -3.62 -27.38
N THR A 43 17.22 -2.82 -27.12
CA THR A 43 18.52 -2.99 -27.76
C THR A 43 19.22 -4.27 -27.27
N PRO A 44 20.15 -4.85 -28.05
CA PRO A 44 20.89 -6.05 -27.63
C PRO A 44 21.61 -5.90 -26.29
N GLU A 45 22.13 -4.70 -25.99
CA GLU A 45 22.82 -4.38 -24.74
C GLU A 45 21.85 -4.37 -23.55
N GLU A 46 20.67 -3.75 -23.69
CA GLU A 46 19.63 -3.77 -22.65
C GLU A 46 19.09 -5.18 -22.43
N LYS A 47 18.91 -5.97 -23.51
CA LYS A 47 18.51 -7.37 -23.41
C LYS A 47 19.54 -8.19 -22.65
N ALA A 48 20.83 -7.99 -22.91
CA ALA A 48 21.90 -8.68 -22.21
C ALA A 48 21.92 -8.30 -20.72
N PHE A 49 21.85 -7.01 -20.41
CA PHE A 49 21.79 -6.51 -19.03
C PHE A 49 20.59 -7.05 -18.26
N LEU A 50 19.39 -6.99 -18.85
CA LEU A 50 18.17 -7.52 -18.23
C LEU A 50 18.23 -9.03 -18.08
N THR A 51 18.72 -9.75 -19.09
CA THR A 51 18.87 -11.20 -19.01
C THR A 51 19.84 -11.60 -17.90
N GLU A 52 20.96 -10.89 -17.74
CA GLU A 52 21.93 -11.16 -16.67
C GLU A 52 21.35 -10.87 -15.28
N LYS A 53 20.62 -9.75 -15.14
CA LYS A 53 19.91 -9.40 -13.91
C LYS A 53 18.81 -10.41 -13.54
N THR A 54 18.11 -10.96 -14.54
CA THR A 54 17.08 -11.99 -14.33
C THR A 54 17.69 -13.37 -14.07
N ARG A 55 18.86 -13.68 -14.65
CA ARG A 55 19.55 -14.98 -14.52
C ARG A 55 20.04 -15.27 -13.09
N SER A 56 20.22 -14.26 -12.24
CA SER A 56 20.54 -14.47 -10.81
C SER A 56 19.34 -14.96 -9.99
N ASP A 57 18.11 -14.76 -10.45
CA ASP A 57 16.88 -15.09 -9.71
C ASP A 57 16.06 -16.27 -10.30
N GLU A 58 16.28 -16.65 -11.57
CA GLU A 58 15.35 -17.51 -12.33
C GLU A 58 15.98 -18.74 -13.01
N SER A 59 17.06 -19.33 -12.47
CA SER A 59 17.69 -20.49 -13.14
C SER A 59 16.80 -21.74 -13.23
N HIS A 60 15.70 -21.83 -12.46
CA HIS A 60 14.67 -22.87 -12.63
C HIS A 60 13.27 -22.36 -12.24
N VAL A 61 12.41 -22.11 -13.23
CA VAL A 61 10.96 -21.95 -13.03
C VAL A 61 10.37 -23.35 -12.78
N ALA A 62 10.53 -23.87 -11.57
CA ALA A 62 9.82 -25.06 -11.15
C ALA A 62 8.34 -24.71 -10.90
N PRO A 63 7.39 -25.58 -11.31
CA PRO A 63 5.99 -25.37 -11.00
C PRO A 63 5.80 -25.30 -9.49
N VAL A 64 5.02 -24.31 -9.03
CA VAL A 64 4.71 -24.14 -7.61
C VAL A 64 3.92 -25.35 -7.12
N THR A 65 4.45 -26.08 -6.14
CA THR A 65 3.78 -27.24 -5.58
C THR A 65 2.97 -26.86 -4.34
N PHE A 66 1.96 -27.66 -4.00
CA PHE A 66 1.19 -27.43 -2.77
C PHE A 66 2.07 -27.52 -1.50
N LYS A 67 3.14 -28.31 -1.54
CA LYS A 67 4.11 -28.40 -0.45
C LYS A 67 4.82 -27.06 -0.22
N ASP A 68 5.13 -26.32 -1.28
CA ASP A 68 5.75 -25.00 -1.19
C ASP A 68 4.80 -24.00 -0.52
N VAL A 69 3.50 -24.08 -0.82
CA VAL A 69 2.46 -23.27 -0.19
C VAL A 69 2.39 -23.54 1.32
N VAL A 70 2.28 -24.82 1.71
CA VAL A 70 2.23 -25.19 3.13
C VAL A 70 3.51 -24.79 3.85
N HIS A 71 4.67 -24.96 3.21
CA HIS A 71 5.95 -24.55 3.79
C HIS A 71 6.02 -23.04 4.02
N TYR A 72 5.62 -22.24 3.04
CA TYR A 72 5.60 -20.78 3.16
C TYR A 72 4.61 -20.31 4.24
N LEU A 73 3.40 -20.87 4.24
CA LEU A 73 2.40 -20.53 5.25
C LEU A 73 2.79 -21.04 6.64
N SER A 74 3.65 -22.04 6.78
CA SER A 74 4.13 -22.46 8.10
C SER A 74 5.13 -21.47 8.71
N ASP A 75 5.69 -20.57 7.91
CA ASP A 75 6.64 -19.56 8.39
C ASP A 75 5.90 -18.41 9.10
N ILE A 76 6.34 -18.08 10.31
CA ILE A 76 5.82 -16.95 11.10
C ILE A 76 6.04 -15.61 10.38
N ARG A 77 7.11 -15.48 9.58
CA ARG A 77 7.41 -14.28 8.80
C ARG A 77 6.31 -13.97 7.79
N SER A 78 5.72 -15.01 7.17
CA SER A 78 4.65 -14.84 6.19
C SER A 78 3.40 -14.21 6.83
N HIS A 79 3.06 -14.66 8.04
CA HIS A 79 1.93 -14.15 8.80
C HIS A 79 2.15 -12.73 9.30
N LEU A 80 3.35 -12.42 9.82
CA LEU A 80 3.67 -11.06 10.26
C LEU A 80 3.65 -10.06 9.10
N GLY A 81 4.16 -10.45 7.93
CA GLY A 81 4.04 -9.63 6.71
C GLY A 81 2.58 -9.40 6.29
N ALA A 82 1.76 -10.46 6.32
CA ALA A 82 0.35 -10.37 6.00
C ALA A 82 -0.44 -9.50 6.98
N ILE A 83 -0.19 -9.62 8.29
CA ILE A 83 -0.83 -8.79 9.33
C ILE A 83 -0.37 -7.33 9.22
N MET A 84 0.92 -7.10 8.97
CA MET A 84 1.47 -5.77 8.72
C MET A 84 0.78 -5.10 7.53
N TYR A 85 0.55 -5.83 6.43
CA TYR A 85 -0.18 -5.27 5.30
C TYR A 85 -1.70 -5.12 5.57
N PHE A 86 -2.33 -6.09 6.24
CA PHE A 86 -3.73 -6.02 6.63
C PHE A 86 -4.05 -4.76 7.45
N THR A 87 -3.22 -4.47 8.45
CA THR A 87 -3.43 -3.35 9.38
C THR A 87 -3.33 -1.98 8.71
N ILE A 88 -2.46 -1.80 7.71
CA ILE A 88 -2.35 -0.55 6.95
C ILE A 88 -3.42 -0.44 5.84
N VAL A 89 -3.90 -1.56 5.32
CA VAL A 89 -4.95 -1.58 4.29
C VAL A 89 -6.31 -1.14 4.85
N VAL A 90 -6.58 -1.40 6.13
CA VAL A 90 -7.80 -0.92 6.80
C VAL A 90 -7.96 0.61 6.70
N PRO A 91 -7.02 1.46 7.17
CA PRO A 91 -7.13 2.90 7.01
C PRO A 91 -7.11 3.35 5.54
N ILE A 92 -6.35 2.69 4.66
CA ILE A 92 -6.38 2.99 3.21
C ILE A 92 -7.81 2.88 2.68
N TYR A 93 -8.48 1.75 2.91
CA TYR A 93 -9.84 1.55 2.43
C TYR A 93 -10.85 2.44 3.14
N ALA A 94 -10.71 2.62 4.46
CA ALA A 94 -11.66 3.42 5.22
C ALA A 94 -11.68 4.87 4.73
N PHE A 95 -10.52 5.47 4.44
CA PHE A 95 -10.45 6.81 3.88
C PHE A 95 -10.74 6.85 2.38
N SER A 96 -10.45 5.79 1.62
CA SER A 96 -10.85 5.70 0.21
C SER A 96 -12.38 5.70 0.04
N TYR A 97 -13.09 4.99 0.92
CA TYR A 97 -14.55 4.86 0.84
C TYR A 97 -15.28 6.02 1.51
N PHE A 98 -14.78 6.51 2.65
CA PHE A 98 -15.53 7.41 3.51
C PHE A 98 -14.93 8.82 3.65
N ALA A 99 -13.80 9.16 3.01
CA ALA A 99 -13.24 10.52 3.12
C ALA A 99 -14.26 11.60 2.74
N ALA A 100 -15.00 11.42 1.64
CA ALA A 100 -16.05 12.35 1.24
C ALA A 100 -17.17 12.44 2.29
N THR A 101 -17.57 11.31 2.88
CA THR A 101 -18.61 11.26 3.92
C THR A 101 -18.16 11.97 5.20
N ILE A 102 -16.91 11.75 5.62
CA ILE A 102 -16.29 12.39 6.78
C ILE A 102 -16.20 13.91 6.55
N ILE A 103 -15.70 14.33 5.38
CA ILE A 103 -15.60 15.75 5.03
C ILE A 103 -16.98 16.40 4.92
N LYS A 104 -17.98 15.70 4.40
CA LYS A 104 -19.36 16.20 4.34
C LYS A 104 -19.94 16.41 5.74
N ALA A 105 -19.58 15.56 6.71
CA ALA A 105 -20.00 15.74 8.10
C ALA A 105 -19.46 17.03 8.74
N LEU A 106 -18.40 17.63 8.17
CA LEU A 106 -17.88 18.95 8.58
C LEU A 106 -18.80 20.11 8.17
N GLY A 107 -19.83 19.87 7.36
CA GLY A 107 -20.85 20.85 6.98
C GLY A 107 -20.70 21.47 5.59
N TYR A 108 -19.86 20.89 4.72
CA TYR A 108 -19.71 21.33 3.32
C TYR A 108 -20.88 20.94 2.43
N SER A 109 -21.12 21.72 1.37
CA SER A 109 -22.02 21.29 0.29
C SER A 109 -21.44 20.07 -0.45
N THR A 110 -22.27 19.37 -1.23
CA THR A 110 -21.84 18.15 -1.95
C THR A 110 -20.72 18.45 -2.96
N VAL A 111 -20.75 19.61 -3.62
CA VAL A 111 -19.71 20.00 -4.58
C VAL A 111 -18.42 20.39 -3.85
N GLU A 112 -18.52 21.19 -2.79
CA GLU A 112 -17.36 21.58 -1.99
C GLU A 112 -16.69 20.39 -1.32
N THR A 113 -17.48 19.42 -0.84
CA THR A 113 -16.96 18.17 -0.25
C THR A 113 -16.02 17.45 -1.21
N GLN A 114 -16.41 17.31 -2.48
CA GLN A 114 -15.59 16.64 -3.49
C GLN A 114 -14.33 17.46 -3.85
N LEU A 115 -14.40 18.79 -3.74
CA LEU A 115 -13.21 19.62 -3.90
C LEU A 115 -12.25 19.45 -2.71
N HIS A 116 -12.79 19.36 -1.49
CA HIS A 116 -12.02 19.19 -0.26
C HIS A 116 -11.48 17.77 -0.05
N THR A 117 -11.90 16.77 -0.82
CA THR A 117 -11.22 15.47 -0.84
C THR A 117 -9.88 15.52 -1.59
N VAL A 118 -9.70 16.46 -2.53
CA VAL A 118 -8.49 16.53 -3.37
C VAL A 118 -7.22 16.80 -2.55
N PRO A 119 -7.16 17.77 -1.62
CA PRO A 119 -5.92 18.08 -0.91
C PRO A 119 -5.36 16.94 -0.05
N PRO A 120 -6.17 16.17 0.72
CA PRO A 120 -5.70 14.98 1.41
C PRO A 120 -5.02 13.95 0.50
N PHE A 121 -5.66 13.62 -0.62
CA PHE A 121 -5.07 12.65 -1.57
C PHE A 121 -3.85 13.21 -2.30
N ALA A 122 -3.81 14.51 -2.62
CA ALA A 122 -2.64 15.15 -3.20
C ALA A 122 -1.45 15.18 -2.22
N ALA A 123 -1.71 15.46 -0.94
CA ALA A 123 -0.70 15.39 0.12
C ALA A 123 -0.21 13.96 0.32
N ALA A 124 -1.11 12.97 0.29
CA ALA A 124 -0.76 11.56 0.37
C ALA A 124 0.13 11.11 -0.81
N PHE A 125 -0.19 11.58 -2.03
CA PHE A 125 0.65 11.33 -3.21
C PHE A 125 2.05 11.93 -3.06
N ALA A 126 2.15 13.20 -2.66
CA ALA A 126 3.44 13.86 -2.43
C ALA A 126 4.26 13.15 -1.34
N TYR A 127 3.62 12.79 -0.23
CA TYR A 127 4.26 12.06 0.86
C TYR A 127 4.75 10.69 0.43
N ALA A 128 3.92 9.91 -0.29
CA ALA A 128 4.29 8.60 -0.81
C ALA A 128 5.54 8.68 -1.71
N LEU A 129 5.62 9.70 -2.59
CA LEU A 129 6.82 9.91 -3.43
C LEU A 129 8.06 10.26 -2.61
N ILE A 130 7.94 11.20 -1.66
CA ILE A 130 9.05 11.59 -0.78
C ILE A 130 9.57 10.36 -0.05
N VAL A 131 8.66 9.63 0.58
CA VAL A 131 9.01 8.48 1.39
C VAL A 131 9.59 7.34 0.54
N ALA A 132 9.06 7.09 -0.66
CA ALA A 132 9.64 6.12 -1.59
C ALA A 132 11.09 6.49 -1.97
N ILE A 133 11.33 7.74 -2.41
CA ILE A 133 12.65 8.22 -2.82
C ILE A 133 13.65 8.16 -1.66
N TRP A 134 13.25 8.63 -0.47
CA TRP A 134 14.13 8.65 0.69
C TRP A 134 14.40 7.26 1.24
N SER A 135 13.39 6.40 1.26
CA SER A 135 13.55 5.01 1.69
C SER A 135 14.48 4.25 0.76
N ASP A 136 14.41 4.48 -0.55
CA ASP A 136 15.33 3.88 -1.54
C ASP A 136 16.77 4.37 -1.35
N ARG A 137 16.96 5.67 -1.10
CA ARG A 137 18.29 6.26 -0.88
C ARG A 137 18.95 5.75 0.39
N VAL A 138 18.20 5.65 1.48
CA VAL A 138 18.72 5.22 2.78
C VAL A 138 18.81 3.69 2.87
N LYS A 139 18.10 2.96 1.98
CA LYS A 139 17.99 1.49 1.99
C LYS A 139 17.51 0.93 3.33
N LEU A 140 16.70 1.71 4.04
CA LEU A 140 16.01 1.34 5.26
C LEU A 140 14.51 1.52 5.03
N ARG A 141 13.72 0.49 5.27
CA ARG A 141 12.25 0.54 5.13
C ARG A 141 11.56 0.73 6.47
N PHE A 142 12.05 0.00 7.47
CA PHE A 142 11.53 0.00 8.83
C PHE A 142 11.18 1.40 9.42
N PRO A 143 12.08 2.41 9.44
CA PRO A 143 11.77 3.69 10.08
C PRO A 143 10.69 4.49 9.34
N PHE A 144 10.57 4.32 8.02
CA PHE A 144 9.56 5.05 7.24
C PHE A 144 8.15 4.47 7.42
N ILE A 145 8.05 3.15 7.63
CA ILE A 145 6.79 2.51 8.01
C ILE A 145 6.33 3.05 9.37
N LEU A 146 7.22 3.05 10.38
CA LEU A 146 6.89 3.59 11.70
C LEU A 146 6.53 5.09 11.67
N ALA A 147 7.22 5.87 10.84
CA ALA A 147 6.87 7.29 10.65
C ALA A 147 5.48 7.46 10.03
N SER A 148 5.11 6.58 9.10
CA SER A 148 3.79 6.57 8.48
C SER A 148 2.70 6.16 9.48
N ASP A 149 2.94 5.12 10.28
CA ASP A 149 2.05 4.71 11.36
C ASP A 149 1.86 5.81 12.41
N ALA A 150 2.94 6.51 12.77
CA ALA A 150 2.89 7.64 13.69
C ALA A 150 2.03 8.79 13.14
N LEU A 151 2.12 9.10 11.83
CA LEU A 151 1.25 10.10 11.19
C LEU A 151 -0.22 9.70 11.28
N ILE A 152 -0.55 8.42 11.10
CA ILE A 152 -1.92 7.95 11.24
C ILE A 152 -2.39 8.13 12.70
N ILE A 153 -1.58 7.73 13.68
CA ILE A 153 -1.93 7.90 15.10
C ILE A 153 -2.18 9.37 15.44
N VAL A 154 -1.31 10.27 14.99
CA VAL A 154 -1.48 11.72 15.21
C VAL A 154 -2.76 12.22 14.53
N GLY A 155 -3.01 11.81 13.29
CA GLY A 155 -4.21 12.22 12.57
C GLY A 155 -5.51 11.71 13.21
N VAL A 156 -5.52 10.47 13.69
CA VAL A 156 -6.68 9.91 14.42
C VAL A 156 -6.84 10.57 15.79
N ALA A 157 -5.75 10.89 16.50
CA ALA A 157 -5.81 11.61 17.77
C ALA A 157 -6.38 13.02 17.60
N LEU A 158 -6.01 13.73 16.52
CA LEU A 158 -6.61 15.02 16.17
C LEU A 158 -8.12 14.89 15.94
N MET A 159 -8.53 13.86 15.19
CA MET A 159 -9.94 13.57 14.94
C MET A 159 -10.73 13.20 16.20
N LEU A 160 -10.14 12.46 17.13
CA LEU A 160 -10.82 12.08 18.37
C LEU A 160 -10.98 13.24 19.36
N HIS A 161 -10.01 14.16 19.40
CA HIS A 161 -9.99 15.22 20.41
C HIS A 161 -10.70 16.50 19.95
N TYR A 162 -10.51 16.88 18.69
CA TYR A 162 -11.04 18.13 18.16
C TYR A 162 -12.29 17.86 17.31
N HIS A 163 -13.46 18.21 17.85
CA HIS A 163 -14.73 18.10 17.16
C HIS A 163 -15.44 19.46 17.09
N GLY A 164 -16.05 19.74 15.94
CA GLY A 164 -16.99 20.85 15.76
C GLY A 164 -16.42 22.06 15.02
N LYS A 165 -17.32 22.97 14.64
CA LYS A 165 -17.05 24.08 13.69
C LYS A 165 -15.88 24.99 14.08
N ASN A 166 -15.55 25.09 15.38
CA ASN A 166 -14.47 25.94 15.87
C ASN A 166 -13.06 25.32 15.70
N HIS A 167 -12.97 24.02 15.41
CA HIS A 167 -11.69 23.30 15.25
C HIS A 167 -11.52 22.67 13.87
N PHE A 168 -12.21 23.21 12.86
CA PHE A 168 -12.19 22.72 11.48
C PHE A 168 -10.79 22.41 10.94
N SER A 169 -9.83 23.33 11.13
CA SER A 169 -8.47 23.16 10.63
C SER A 169 -7.76 21.96 11.27
N ALA A 170 -8.01 21.67 12.55
CA ALA A 170 -7.40 20.53 13.24
C ALA A 170 -7.99 19.21 12.75
N GLU A 171 -9.31 19.16 12.56
CA GLU A 171 -10.05 18.00 12.05
C GLU A 171 -9.61 17.69 10.61
N TYR A 172 -9.53 18.71 9.74
CA TYR A 172 -9.07 18.56 8.37
C TYR A 172 -7.60 18.14 8.27
N CYS A 173 -6.72 18.71 9.10
CA CYS A 173 -5.33 18.23 9.21
C CYS A 173 -5.27 16.76 9.64
N GLY A 174 -6.20 16.30 10.48
CA GLY A 174 -6.35 14.89 10.84
C GLY A 174 -6.57 13.99 9.61
N ILE A 175 -7.52 14.34 8.72
CA ILE A 175 -7.73 13.60 7.46
C ILE A 175 -6.44 13.56 6.62
N VAL A 176 -5.77 14.70 6.50
CA VAL A 176 -4.53 14.80 5.69
C VAL A 176 -3.44 13.89 6.25
N PHE A 177 -3.22 13.89 7.56
CA PHE A 177 -2.19 13.03 8.16
C PHE A 177 -2.52 11.54 8.08
N ILE A 178 -3.79 11.16 8.27
CA ILE A 178 -4.20 9.76 8.13
C ILE A 178 -4.00 9.29 6.69
N THR A 179 -4.43 10.08 5.70
CA THR A 179 -4.27 9.73 4.28
C THR A 179 -2.79 9.67 3.89
N MET A 180 -1.96 10.62 4.32
CA MET A 180 -0.52 10.56 4.10
C MET A 180 0.11 9.28 4.66
N GLY A 181 -0.12 8.97 5.94
CA GLY A 181 0.45 7.79 6.56
C GLY A 181 -0.07 6.48 5.95
N ALA A 182 -1.37 6.39 5.68
CA ALA A 182 -1.98 5.17 5.14
C ALA A 182 -1.42 4.81 3.76
N PHE A 183 -1.44 5.74 2.81
CA PHE A 183 -0.98 5.48 1.44
C PHE A 183 0.55 5.42 1.33
N GLY A 184 1.26 6.26 2.09
CA GLY A 184 2.73 6.24 2.13
C GLY A 184 3.29 4.97 2.75
N GLY A 185 2.78 4.58 3.92
CA GLY A 185 3.19 3.37 4.63
C GLY A 185 2.83 2.10 3.85
N GLY A 186 1.62 2.06 3.26
CA GLY A 186 1.15 0.92 2.48
C GLY A 186 2.07 0.58 1.30
N ALA A 187 2.54 1.58 0.56
CA ALA A 187 3.46 1.37 -0.56
C ALA A 187 4.80 0.78 -0.11
N ILE A 188 5.37 1.26 1.00
CA ILE A 188 6.63 0.73 1.53
C ILE A 188 6.46 -0.67 2.08
N ILE A 189 5.38 -0.96 2.81
CA ILE A 189 5.13 -2.28 3.39
C ILE A 189 5.13 -3.35 2.29
N VAL A 190 4.41 -3.11 1.19
CA VAL A 190 4.38 -4.02 0.04
C VAL A 190 5.78 -4.19 -0.55
N CYS A 191 6.48 -3.08 -0.80
CA CYS A 191 7.85 -3.11 -1.33
C CYS A 191 8.79 -3.92 -0.41
N TRP A 192 8.74 -3.66 0.90
CA TRP A 192 9.60 -4.31 1.88
C TRP A 192 9.36 -5.81 1.97
N ILE A 193 8.10 -6.25 1.92
CA ILE A 193 7.75 -7.67 1.91
C ILE A 193 8.25 -8.32 0.62
N LEU A 194 7.95 -7.73 -0.55
CA LEU A 194 8.30 -8.31 -1.85
C LEU A 194 9.82 -8.41 -2.07
N MET A 195 10.59 -7.40 -1.65
CA MET A 195 12.06 -7.43 -1.74
C MET A 195 12.69 -8.54 -0.89
N ASN A 196 11.95 -9.03 0.09
CA ASN A 196 12.38 -10.02 1.06
C ASN A 196 11.94 -11.45 0.70
N LEU A 197 11.19 -11.62 -0.39
CA LEU A 197 10.83 -12.93 -0.95
C LEU A 197 11.91 -13.38 -1.95
N HIS A 198 12.41 -14.60 -1.77
CA HIS A 198 13.52 -15.14 -2.56
C HIS A 198 13.06 -16.33 -3.42
N GLY A 199 13.44 -16.33 -4.69
CA GLY A 199 13.05 -17.37 -5.63
C GLY A 199 11.61 -17.27 -6.15
N HIS A 200 11.39 -17.89 -7.30
CA HIS A 200 10.13 -17.79 -8.06
C HIS A 200 8.90 -18.22 -7.25
N ALA A 201 8.95 -19.39 -6.61
CA ALA A 201 7.82 -19.93 -5.85
C ALA A 201 7.46 -19.06 -4.63
N GLN A 202 8.44 -18.58 -3.87
CA GLN A 202 8.20 -17.76 -2.69
C GLN A 202 7.67 -16.37 -3.06
N ARG A 203 8.16 -15.77 -4.16
CA ARG A 203 7.63 -14.50 -4.68
C ARG A 203 6.18 -14.63 -5.13
N GLY A 204 5.85 -15.70 -5.85
CA GLY A 204 4.48 -15.98 -6.27
C GLY A 204 3.53 -16.22 -5.10
N ILE A 205 3.85 -17.17 -4.22
CA ILE A 205 3.00 -17.50 -3.06
C ILE A 205 2.92 -16.33 -2.08
N GLY A 206 4.05 -15.70 -1.78
CA GLY A 206 4.14 -14.66 -0.76
C GLY A 206 3.45 -13.35 -1.15
N SER A 207 3.54 -12.95 -2.42
CA SER A 207 2.78 -11.81 -2.94
C SER A 207 1.28 -12.08 -2.90
N ALA A 208 0.84 -13.25 -3.38
CA ALA A 208 -0.57 -13.65 -3.34
C ALA A 208 -1.12 -13.74 -1.92
N TRP A 209 -0.38 -14.34 -0.98
CA TRP A 209 -0.79 -14.45 0.41
C TRP A 209 -0.89 -13.09 1.09
N THR A 210 0.16 -12.27 0.98
CA THR A 210 0.21 -10.97 1.66
C THR A 210 -0.86 -10.05 1.11
N ILE A 211 -0.94 -9.89 -0.21
CA ILE A 211 -1.92 -8.99 -0.85
C ILE A 211 -3.34 -9.52 -0.65
N GLY A 212 -3.55 -10.83 -0.84
CA GLY A 212 -4.85 -11.46 -0.68
C GLY A 212 -5.39 -11.33 0.74
N PHE A 213 -4.58 -11.68 1.75
CA PHE A 213 -4.97 -11.54 3.15
C PHE A 213 -5.13 -10.07 3.55
N GLY A 214 -4.23 -9.18 3.13
CA GLY A 214 -4.31 -7.77 3.49
C GLY A 214 -5.56 -7.08 2.93
N ASN A 215 -5.99 -7.44 1.72
CA ASN A 215 -7.22 -6.91 1.13
C ASN A 215 -8.48 -7.31 1.90
N ALA A 216 -8.45 -8.37 2.72
CA ALA A 216 -9.55 -8.67 3.65
C ALA A 216 -9.80 -7.54 4.67
N GLY A 217 -8.81 -6.65 4.88
CA GLY A 217 -8.97 -5.42 5.66
C GLY A 217 -10.07 -4.50 5.13
N GLY A 218 -10.42 -4.60 3.83
CA GLY A 218 -11.55 -3.89 3.25
C GLY A 218 -12.90 -4.25 3.89
N ILE A 219 -13.05 -5.49 4.37
CA ILE A 219 -14.25 -5.93 5.10
C ILE A 219 -14.34 -5.18 6.43
N VAL A 220 -13.23 -5.00 7.14
CA VAL A 220 -13.23 -4.24 8.40
C VAL A 220 -13.53 -2.76 8.12
N ALA A 221 -12.91 -2.19 7.09
CA ALA A 221 -13.03 -0.77 6.75
C ALA A 221 -14.48 -0.32 6.52
N VAL A 222 -15.31 -1.14 5.87
CA VAL A 222 -16.72 -0.79 5.61
C VAL A 222 -17.59 -0.67 6.87
N PHE A 223 -17.15 -1.24 8.00
CA PHE A 223 -17.88 -1.17 9.27
C PHE A 223 -17.35 -0.07 10.22
N LEU A 224 -16.32 0.69 9.83
CA LEU A 224 -15.71 1.71 10.71
C LEU A 224 -16.52 3.01 10.77
N PHE A 225 -17.05 3.46 9.63
CA PHE A 225 -17.70 4.76 9.49
C PHE A 225 -19.18 4.61 9.16
N LEU A 226 -19.92 3.99 10.08
CA LEU A 226 -21.36 3.77 9.95
C LEU A 226 -22.13 5.06 10.18
N SER A 227 -23.19 5.30 9.40
CA SER A 227 -24.02 6.51 9.54
C SER A 227 -24.67 6.69 10.92
N LYS A 228 -24.82 5.59 11.68
CA LYS A 228 -25.35 5.62 13.06
C LYS A 228 -24.40 6.30 14.06
N ASP A 229 -23.09 6.28 13.76
CA ASP A 229 -22.04 6.81 14.63
C ASP A 229 -21.61 8.23 14.20
N ALA A 230 -22.28 8.79 13.18
CA ALA A 230 -22.06 10.15 12.74
C ALA A 230 -22.51 11.18 13.80
N PRO A 231 -21.85 12.35 13.90
CA PRO A 231 -20.72 12.81 13.10
C PRO A 231 -19.34 12.45 13.68
N ASN A 232 -19.27 11.95 14.92
CA ASN A 232 -18.00 11.83 15.65
C ASN A 232 -17.25 10.52 15.37
N TYR A 233 -17.93 9.48 14.85
CA TYR A 233 -17.35 8.19 14.44
C TYR A 233 -16.32 7.59 15.42
N THR A 234 -16.50 7.81 16.73
CA THR A 234 -15.48 7.56 17.76
C THR A 234 -15.02 6.11 17.79
N MET A 235 -15.95 5.17 17.60
CA MET A 235 -15.63 3.74 17.56
C MET A 235 -14.73 3.40 16.36
N GLY A 236 -15.02 3.96 15.18
CA GLY A 236 -14.21 3.77 13.97
C GLY A 236 -12.77 4.21 14.18
N TYR A 237 -12.60 5.40 14.78
CA TYR A 237 -11.28 5.93 15.11
C TYR A 237 -10.50 5.09 16.14
N TRP A 238 -11.16 4.57 17.19
CA TRP A 238 -10.51 3.66 18.13
C TRP A 238 -10.07 2.34 17.50
N VAL A 239 -10.88 1.78 16.60
CA VAL A 239 -10.50 0.59 15.85
C VAL A 239 -9.31 0.88 14.94
N LEU A 240 -9.25 2.05 14.29
CA LEU A 240 -8.09 2.46 13.51
C LEU A 240 -6.81 2.53 14.35
N ILE A 241 -6.87 3.12 15.55
CA ILE A 241 -5.72 3.12 16.47
C ILE A 241 -5.29 1.69 16.80
N GLY A 242 -6.25 0.82 17.13
CA GLY A 242 -5.95 -0.60 17.42
C GLY A 242 -5.27 -1.31 16.26
N MET A 243 -5.74 -1.07 15.03
CA MET A 243 -5.13 -1.63 13.81
C MET A 243 -3.72 -1.11 13.60
N VAL A 244 -3.50 0.20 13.74
CA VAL A 244 -2.16 0.79 13.56
C VAL A 244 -1.19 0.30 14.64
N LEU A 245 -1.63 0.18 15.90
CA LEU A 245 -0.79 -0.38 16.96
C LEU A 245 -0.44 -1.85 16.69
N LEU A 246 -1.38 -2.64 16.20
CA LEU A 246 -1.11 -4.01 15.75
C LEU A 246 -0.11 -4.02 14.58
N GLY A 247 -0.22 -3.06 13.66
CA GLY A 247 0.70 -2.84 12.55
C GLY A 247 2.11 -2.50 13.02
N VAL A 248 2.25 -1.61 14.02
CA VAL A 248 3.52 -1.26 14.65
C VAL A 248 4.16 -2.50 15.28
N VAL A 249 3.40 -3.26 16.09
CA VAL A 249 3.90 -4.51 16.70
C VAL A 249 4.36 -5.51 15.63
N SER A 250 3.59 -5.66 14.55
CA SER A 250 3.92 -6.55 13.44
C SER A 250 5.16 -6.08 12.68
N THR A 251 5.33 -4.77 12.51
CA THR A 251 6.50 -4.13 11.89
C THR A 251 7.76 -4.37 12.70
N PHE A 252 7.70 -4.21 14.04
CA PHE A 252 8.80 -4.57 14.95
C PHE A 252 9.12 -6.06 14.90
N GLY A 253 8.10 -6.94 14.89
CA GLY A 253 8.27 -8.38 14.79
C GLY A 253 8.94 -8.79 13.48
N TYR A 254 8.45 -8.28 12.35
CA TYR A 254 9.00 -8.56 11.02
C TYR A 254 10.44 -8.04 10.87
N GLY A 255 10.70 -6.81 11.34
CA GLY A 255 12.05 -6.23 11.36
C GLY A 255 13.02 -7.03 12.24
N ALA A 256 12.60 -7.45 13.43
CA ALA A 256 13.42 -8.26 14.33
C ALA A 256 13.80 -9.62 13.71
N LEU A 257 12.86 -10.27 13.00
CA LEU A 257 13.13 -11.52 12.29
C LEU A 257 14.14 -11.33 11.16
N ILE A 258 13.98 -10.31 10.32
CA ILE A 258 14.93 -10.00 9.23
C ILE A 258 16.32 -9.72 9.79
N TRP A 259 16.39 -8.93 10.87
CA TRP A 259 17.66 -8.63 11.50
C TRP A 259 18.33 -9.85 12.09
N HIS A 260 17.55 -10.74 12.70
CA HIS A 260 18.04 -12.00 13.23
C HIS A 260 18.55 -12.93 12.10
N GLU A 261 17.79 -13.08 11.02
CA GLU A 261 18.21 -13.82 9.82
C GLU A 261 19.50 -13.26 9.22
N LYS A 262 19.59 -11.93 9.10
CA LYS A 262 20.78 -11.24 8.60
C LYS A 262 22.00 -11.49 9.48
N ARG A 263 21.83 -11.44 10.81
CA ARG A 263 22.91 -11.76 11.75
C ARG A 263 23.34 -13.22 11.67
N GLN A 264 22.40 -14.15 11.50
CA GLN A 264 22.72 -15.57 11.32
C GLN A 264 23.46 -15.84 10.01
N ALA A 265 23.05 -15.18 8.91
CA ALA A 265 23.73 -15.26 7.62
C ALA A 265 25.18 -14.75 7.72
N LEU A 266 25.41 -13.61 8.40
CA LEU A 266 26.75 -13.10 8.65
C LEU A 266 27.60 -14.04 9.52
N ARG A 267 27.01 -14.63 10.57
CA ARG A 267 27.70 -15.59 11.45
C ARG A 267 28.07 -16.90 10.75
N SER A 268 27.27 -17.34 9.78
CA SER A 268 27.53 -18.53 8.97
C SER A 268 28.44 -18.26 7.76
N GLY A 269 28.92 -17.01 7.59
CA GLY A 269 29.78 -16.62 6.46
C GLY A 269 29.03 -16.45 5.13
N ASN A 270 27.71 -16.55 5.11
CA ASN A 270 26.90 -16.37 3.92
C ASN A 270 26.58 -14.88 3.69
N ILE A 271 27.59 -14.15 3.20
CA ILE A 271 27.53 -12.70 2.97
C ILE A 271 26.50 -12.35 1.88
N GLU A 272 26.31 -13.22 0.89
CA GLU A 272 25.34 -13.03 -0.20
C GLU A 272 23.90 -12.99 0.34
N LYS A 273 23.53 -13.96 1.19
CA LYS A 273 22.22 -13.98 1.88
C LYS A 273 22.05 -12.80 2.84
N ALA A 274 23.11 -12.34 3.49
CA ALA A 274 23.04 -11.16 4.36
C ALA A 274 22.80 -9.85 3.59
N ASN A 275 23.32 -9.76 2.37
CA ASN A 275 23.16 -8.60 1.49
C ASN A 275 21.83 -8.60 0.73
N SER A 276 21.20 -9.76 0.51
CA SER A 276 19.88 -9.86 -0.12
C SER A 276 18.73 -9.41 0.79
N LEU A 277 18.92 -9.45 2.11
CA LEU A 277 17.92 -9.04 3.09
C LEU A 277 17.86 -7.52 3.25
N SER A 278 16.74 -6.93 2.84
CA SER A 278 16.44 -5.51 3.05
C SER A 278 15.85 -5.28 4.44
N TYR A 279 16.46 -4.35 5.18
CA TYR A 279 15.95 -3.88 6.47
C TYR A 279 15.07 -2.64 6.32
#